data_AF-A0A7X4XMR4-F1
#
_entry.id   AF-A0A7X4XMR4-F1
#
_cell.length_a   1.000
_cell.length_b   1.000
_cell.length_c   1.000
_cell.angle_alpha   90.00
_cell.angle_beta   90.00
_cell.angle_gamma   90.00
#
_symmetry.space_group_name_H-M   'P 1'
#
loop_
_entity.id
_entity.type
_entity.pdbx_description
1 polymer ?
#
loop_
_entity_poly.entity_id
_entity_poly.type
_entity_poly.pdbx_seq_one_letter_code
_entity_poly.pdbx_strand_id
1 'polypeptide(L)'
;MFEMLNRWYQRRFSDPHAVSLVAILFFGFIIIYFFGHLIAPLLVAIVLAYLLEWPVVQLCRLGMPRSASVVLVVLLFIGLMFLALFGLVPTIWQQVVNLINDIPNMYNGLQAFIASLPERYPELANLQIVESLINNAKNQALSMGESIVKGSLASLVS
;
A
#
# COMPACT_ATOMS: atom_id res chain seq x y z
N MET A 1 34.53 10.83 26.13
CA MET A 1 33.23 10.42 25.54
C MET A 1 33.09 8.89 25.49
N PHE A 2 34.09 8.15 25.00
CA PHE A 2 34.10 6.67 25.01
C PHE A 2 33.97 6.04 26.41
N GLU A 3 34.57 6.62 27.46
CA GLU A 3 34.43 6.10 28.83
C GLU A 3 33.02 6.25 29.43
N MET A 4 32.26 7.24 28.95
CA MET A 4 30.90 7.50 29.38
C MET A 4 29.94 6.50 28.73
N LEU A 5 30.22 6.14 27.47
CA LEU A 5 29.54 5.05 26.75
C LEU A 5 29.82 3.68 27.37
N ASN A 6 31.07 3.44 27.78
CA ASN A 6 31.49 2.16 28.37
C ASN A 6 30.86 1.92 29.75
N ARG A 7 30.75 2.97 30.58
CA ARG A 7 30.05 2.91 31.88
C ARG A 7 28.55 2.68 31.73
N TRP A 8 27.91 3.26 30.72
CA TRP A 8 26.49 3.03 30.42
C TRP A 8 26.24 1.60 29.93
N TYR A 9 27.11 1.09 29.04
CA TYR A 9 27.05 -0.28 28.53
C TYR A 9 27.14 -1.30 29.66
N GLN A 10 28.16 -1.22 30.53
CA GLN A 10 28.31 -2.18 31.62
C GLN A 10 27.12 -2.18 32.60
N ARG A 11 26.52 -1.02 32.88
CA ARG A 11 25.39 -0.92 33.83
C ARG A 11 24.07 -1.48 33.28
N ARG A 12 23.90 -1.50 31.95
CA ARG A 12 22.67 -1.99 31.27
C ARG A 12 22.82 -3.39 30.68
N PHE A 13 24.03 -3.83 30.34
CA PHE A 13 24.36 -5.18 29.85
C PHE A 13 24.79 -6.16 30.96
N SER A 14 24.69 -5.79 32.24
CA SER A 14 24.97 -6.72 33.36
C SER A 14 23.87 -7.77 33.59
N ASP A 15 22.70 -7.60 32.99
CA ASP A 15 21.63 -8.61 33.03
C ASP A 15 21.83 -9.63 31.89
N PRO A 16 22.04 -10.93 32.16
CA PRO A 16 22.17 -11.98 31.14
C PRO A 16 21.00 -12.02 30.14
N HIS A 17 19.82 -11.62 30.59
CA HIS A 17 18.62 -11.49 29.76
C HIS A 17 18.70 -10.33 28.76
N ALA A 18 19.32 -9.21 29.13
CA ALA A 18 19.50 -8.07 28.23
C ALA A 18 20.50 -8.41 27.12
N VAL A 19 21.59 -9.10 27.47
CA VAL A 19 22.62 -9.52 26.50
C VAL A 19 22.05 -10.52 25.48
N SER A 20 21.27 -11.50 25.96
CA SER A 20 20.62 -12.48 25.08
C SER A 20 19.57 -11.84 24.16
N LEU A 21 18.78 -10.86 24.65
CA LEU A 21 17.85 -10.11 23.79
C LEU A 21 18.58 -9.32 22.70
N VAL A 22 19.68 -8.65 23.03
CA VAL A 22 20.46 -7.91 22.04
C VAL A 22 21.10 -8.86 21.03
N ALA A 23 21.60 -10.01 21.47
CA ALA A 23 22.12 -11.03 20.58
C ALA A 23 21.03 -11.54 19.62
N ILE A 24 19.85 -11.92 20.12
CA ILE A 24 18.72 -12.37 19.29
C ILE A 24 18.29 -11.28 18.32
N LEU A 25 18.21 -10.03 18.75
CA LEU A 25 17.83 -8.91 17.89
C LEU A 25 18.87 -8.67 16.80
N PHE A 26 20.16 -8.71 17.14
CA PHE A 26 21.26 -8.51 16.20
C PHE A 26 21.31 -9.63 15.15
N PHE A 27 21.28 -10.89 15.59
CA PHE A 27 21.23 -12.04 14.68
C PHE A 27 19.94 -12.07 13.84
N GLY A 28 18.79 -11.80 14.46
CA GLY A 28 17.51 -11.70 13.77
C GLY A 28 17.51 -10.61 12.71
N PHE A 29 18.07 -9.43 13.01
CA PHE A 29 18.23 -8.34 12.05
C PHE A 29 19.15 -8.73 10.89
N ILE A 30 20.28 -9.39 11.15
CA ILE A 30 21.17 -9.89 10.10
C ILE A 30 20.44 -10.87 9.19
N ILE A 31 19.69 -11.82 9.78
CA ILE A 31 18.91 -12.80 9.01
C ILE A 31 17.86 -12.10 8.16
N ILE A 32 17.09 -11.17 8.72
CA ILE A 32 16.06 -10.43 7.97
C ILE A 32 16.68 -9.55 6.89
N TYR A 33 17.82 -8.90 7.15
CA TYR A 33 18.47 -8.02 6.19
C TYR A 33 19.04 -8.80 5.00
N PHE A 34 19.76 -9.90 5.25
CA PHE A 34 20.35 -10.71 4.17
C PHE A 34 19.36 -11.66 3.52
N PHE A 35 18.50 -12.31 4.30
CA PHE A 35 17.56 -13.32 3.81
C PHE A 35 16.13 -12.79 3.65
N GLY A 36 15.87 -11.50 3.87
CA GLY A 36 14.52 -10.93 3.77
C GLY A 36 13.83 -11.18 2.43
N HIS A 37 14.59 -11.10 1.33
CA HIS A 37 14.13 -11.44 -0.02
C HIS A 37 13.66 -12.90 -0.19
N LEU A 38 14.15 -13.84 0.63
CA LEU A 38 13.74 -15.25 0.65
C LEU A 38 12.66 -15.51 1.70
N ILE A 39 12.78 -14.86 2.87
CA ILE A 39 11.84 -14.99 3.99
C ILE A 39 10.47 -14.44 3.60
N ALA A 40 10.41 -13.31 2.88
CA ALA A 40 9.15 -12.70 2.46
C ALA A 40 8.29 -13.66 1.60
N PRO A 41 8.76 -14.21 0.47
CA PRO A 41 7.97 -15.15 -0.32
C PRO A 41 7.69 -16.45 0.44
N LEU A 42 8.60 -16.91 1.31
CA LEU A 42 8.38 -18.07 2.17
C LEU A 42 7.21 -17.86 3.14
N LEU A 43 7.17 -16.72 3.84
CA LEU A 43 6.07 -16.37 4.73
C LEU A 43 4.75 -16.28 3.99
N VAL A 44 4.73 -15.65 2.82
CA VAL A 44 3.53 -15.58 1.97
C VAL A 44 3.08 -16.98 1.56
N ALA A 45 4.00 -17.86 1.15
CA ALA A 45 3.68 -19.24 0.78
C ALA A 45 3.09 -20.02 1.96
N ILE A 46 3.64 -19.87 3.17
CA ILE A 46 3.12 -20.52 4.39
C ILE A 46 1.71 -20.03 4.72
N VAL A 47 1.48 -18.71 4.68
CA VAL A 47 0.16 -18.12 4.95
C VAL A 47 -0.85 -18.61 3.93
N LEU A 48 -0.51 -18.61 2.63
CA LEU A 48 -1.37 -19.13 1.58
C LEU A 48 -1.64 -20.63 1.75
N ALA A 49 -0.61 -21.43 2.02
CA ALA A 49 -0.77 -22.87 2.25
C ALA A 49 -1.74 -23.14 3.42
N TYR A 50 -1.60 -22.40 4.52
CA TYR A 50 -2.50 -22.54 5.67
C TYR A 50 -3.92 -22.09 5.36
N LEU A 51 -4.09 -21.02 4.57
CA LEU A 51 -5.39 -20.55 4.11
C LEU A 51 -6.09 -21.58 3.22
N LEU A 52 -5.34 -22.26 2.35
CA LEU A 52 -5.84 -23.31 1.46
C LEU A 52 -6.02 -24.67 2.16
N GLU A 53 -5.35 -24.92 3.29
CA GLU A 53 -5.54 -26.15 4.06
C GLU A 53 -6.95 -26.20 4.68
N TRP A 54 -7.52 -25.06 5.07
CA TRP A 54 -8.88 -25.00 5.62
C TRP A 54 -9.95 -25.63 4.69
N PRO A 55 -10.10 -25.21 3.42
CA PRO A 55 -11.07 -25.84 2.51
C PRO A 55 -10.72 -27.29 2.16
N VAL A 56 -9.42 -27.65 2.12
CA VAL A 56 -8.99 -29.06 1.95
C VAL A 56 -9.52 -29.93 3.08
N VAL A 57 -9.39 -29.48 4.33
CA VAL A 57 -9.90 -30.22 5.51
C VAL A 57 -11.42 -30.34 5.47
N GLN A 58 -12.15 -29.31 5.02
CA GLN A 58 -13.60 -29.38 4.85
C GLN A 58 -14.00 -30.45 3.82
N LEU A 59 -13.31 -30.52 2.67
CA LEU A 59 -13.54 -31.55 1.66
C LEU A 59 -13.17 -32.96 2.14
N CYS A 60 -12.10 -33.10 2.91
CA CYS A 60 -11.75 -34.38 3.55
C CYS A 60 -12.83 -34.85 4.53
N ARG A 61 -13.47 -33.94 5.28
CA ARG A 61 -14.60 -34.27 6.18
C ARG A 61 -15.83 -34.78 5.43
N LEU A 62 -16.00 -34.39 4.16
CA LEU A 62 -17.06 -34.87 3.28
C LEU A 62 -16.77 -36.27 2.68
N GLY A 63 -15.63 -36.89 3.02
CA GLY A 63 -15.28 -38.25 2.62
C GLY A 63 -14.32 -38.35 1.42
N MET A 64 -13.79 -37.23 0.90
CA MET A 64 -12.78 -37.28 -0.17
C MET A 64 -11.38 -37.63 0.38
N PRO A 65 -10.57 -38.41 -0.37
CA PRO A 65 -9.19 -38.66 0.00
C PRO A 65 -8.37 -37.36 -0.09
N ARG A 66 -7.43 -37.16 0.86
CA ARG A 66 -6.66 -35.91 1.00
C ARG A 66 -6.00 -35.43 -0.29
N SER A 67 -5.42 -36.34 -1.07
CA SER A 67 -4.76 -36.01 -2.34
C SER A 67 -5.73 -35.38 -3.35
N ALA A 68 -6.93 -35.95 -3.49
CA ALA A 68 -7.95 -35.40 -4.40
C ALA A 68 -8.46 -34.04 -3.91
N SER A 69 -8.66 -33.86 -2.61
CA SER A 69 -9.06 -32.58 -2.01
C SER A 69 -8.04 -31.48 -2.29
N VAL A 70 -6.74 -31.78 -2.12
CA VAL A 70 -5.65 -30.82 -2.39
C VAL A 70 -5.63 -30.42 -3.87
N VAL A 71 -5.67 -31.40 -4.79
CA VAL A 71 -5.65 -31.10 -6.23
C VAL A 71 -6.86 -30.25 -6.63
N LEU A 72 -8.05 -30.58 -6.14
CA LEU A 72 -9.27 -29.84 -6.45
C LEU A 72 -9.20 -28.40 -5.93
N VAL A 73 -8.82 -28.20 -4.67
CA VAL A 73 -8.72 -26.86 -4.06
C VAL A 73 -7.68 -26.01 -4.77
N VAL A 74 -6.51 -26.58 -5.11
CA VAL A 74 -5.46 -25.85 -5.83
C VAL A 74 -5.94 -25.46 -7.23
N LEU A 75 -6.60 -26.37 -7.95
CA LEU A 75 -7.14 -26.10 -9.29
C LEU A 75 -8.22 -25.01 -9.23
N LEU A 76 -9.13 -25.09 -8.26
CA LEU A 76 -10.14 -24.07 -8.01
C LEU A 76 -9.51 -22.71 -7.68
N PHE A 77 -8.53 -22.69 -6.77
CA PHE A 77 -7.84 -21.46 -6.36
C PHE A 77 -7.14 -20.79 -7.53
N ILE A 78 -6.41 -21.56 -8.34
CA ILE A 78 -5.75 -21.07 -9.55
C ILE A 78 -6.79 -20.56 -10.56
N GLY A 79 -7.90 -21.29 -10.75
CA GLY A 79 -8.99 -20.86 -11.62
C GLY A 79 -9.62 -19.53 -11.19
N LEU A 80 -9.89 -19.37 -9.90
CA LEU A 80 -10.40 -18.13 -9.32
C LEU A 80 -9.38 -16.98 -9.43
N MET A 81 -8.09 -17.26 -9.23
CA MET A 81 -7.01 -16.30 -9.46
C MET A 81 -6.98 -15.82 -10.91
N PHE A 82 -7.09 -16.73 -11.88
CA PHE A 82 -7.16 -16.33 -13.29
C PHE A 82 -8.41 -15.52 -13.61
N LEU A 83 -9.59 -15.92 -13.10
CA LEU A 83 -10.81 -15.13 -13.26
C LEU A 83 -10.69 -13.74 -12.63
N ALA A 84 -10.05 -13.63 -11.46
CA ALA A 84 -9.78 -12.34 -10.83
C ALA A 84 -8.79 -11.51 -11.66
N LEU A 85 -7.69 -12.10 -12.15
CA LEU A 85 -6.71 -11.39 -12.96
C LEU A 85 -7.31 -10.93 -14.29
N PHE A 86 -7.98 -11.80 -15.03
CA PHE A 86 -8.56 -11.46 -16.33
C PHE A 86 -9.91 -10.75 -16.26
N GLY A 87 -10.61 -10.80 -15.12
CA GLY A 87 -11.88 -10.12 -14.91
C GLY A 87 -11.71 -8.77 -14.21
N LEU A 88 -11.08 -8.76 -13.03
CA LEU A 88 -10.95 -7.55 -12.21
C LEU A 88 -9.89 -6.60 -12.73
N VAL A 89 -8.68 -7.07 -13.10
CA VAL A 89 -7.60 -6.17 -13.55
C VAL A 89 -8.01 -5.31 -14.75
N PRO A 90 -8.55 -5.85 -15.86
CA PRO A 90 -8.97 -5.00 -16.97
C PRO A 90 -10.14 -4.09 -16.60
N THR A 91 -11.05 -4.56 -15.75
CA THR A 91 -12.17 -3.73 -15.27
C THR A 91 -11.66 -2.54 -14.44
N ILE A 92 -10.73 -2.77 -13.51
CA ILE A 92 -10.10 -1.71 -12.72
C ILE A 92 -9.32 -0.76 -13.64
N TRP A 93 -8.59 -1.30 -14.62
CA TRP A 93 -7.88 -0.47 -15.59
C TRP A 93 -8.84 0.43 -16.38
N GLN A 94 -9.94 -0.13 -16.86
CA GLN A 94 -10.97 0.62 -17.57
C GLN A 94 -11.62 1.66 -16.65
N GLN A 95 -11.86 1.34 -15.38
CA GLN A 95 -12.36 2.29 -14.39
C GLN A 95 -11.40 3.47 -14.19
N VAL A 96 -10.09 3.22 -14.12
CA VAL A 96 -9.08 4.28 -13.99
C VAL A 96 -9.06 5.17 -15.23
N VAL A 97 -9.10 4.58 -16.43
CA VAL A 97 -9.15 5.34 -17.68
C VAL A 97 -10.43 6.18 -17.77
N ASN A 98 -11.57 5.61 -17.41
CA ASN A 98 -12.85 6.34 -17.37
C ASN A 98 -12.80 7.49 -16.37
N LEU A 99 -12.25 7.29 -15.18
CA LEU A 99 -12.09 8.36 -14.19
C LEU A 99 -11.26 9.52 -14.76
N ILE A 100 -10.14 9.22 -15.42
CA ILE A 100 -9.30 10.25 -16.04
C ILE A 100 -10.08 11.00 -17.14
N ASN A 101 -10.83 10.27 -17.96
CA ASN A 101 -11.66 10.87 -19.03
C ASN A 101 -12.84 11.69 -18.49
N ASP A 102 -13.31 11.39 -17.28
CA ASP A 102 -14.43 12.08 -16.63
C ASP A 102 -14.00 13.30 -15.81
N ILE A 103 -12.71 13.43 -15.45
CA ILE A 103 -12.17 14.61 -14.74
C ILE A 103 -12.58 15.95 -15.39
N PRO A 104 -12.47 16.15 -16.73
CA PRO A 104 -12.90 17.38 -17.38
C PRO A 104 -14.40 17.67 -17.20
N ASN A 105 -15.23 16.64 -17.28
CA ASN A 105 -16.68 16.76 -17.10
C ASN A 105 -17.02 17.07 -15.63
N MET A 106 -16.32 16.44 -14.70
CA MET A 106 -16.43 16.75 -13.27
C MET A 106 -16.00 18.19 -12.97
N TYR A 107 -14.96 18.71 -13.64
CA TYR A 107 -14.54 20.10 -13.51
C TYR A 107 -15.62 21.08 -13.97
N ASN A 108 -16.25 20.82 -15.12
CA ASN A 108 -17.38 21.63 -15.59
C ASN A 108 -18.56 21.60 -14.61
N GLY A 109 -18.87 20.42 -14.05
CA GLY A 109 -19.90 20.27 -13.02
C GLY A 109 -19.57 21.03 -11.74
N LEU A 110 -18.31 20.99 -11.29
CA LEU A 110 -17.83 21.77 -10.16
C LEU A 110 -17.91 23.27 -10.43
N GLN A 111 -17.57 23.72 -11.64
CA GLN A 111 -17.66 25.14 -12.01
C GLN A 111 -19.11 25.62 -12.00
N ALA A 112 -20.05 24.83 -12.53
CA ALA A 112 -21.47 25.12 -12.46
C ALA A 112 -21.99 25.14 -11.01
N PHE A 113 -21.54 24.21 -10.17
CA PHE A 113 -21.89 24.19 -8.75
C PHE A 113 -21.35 25.44 -8.02
N ILE A 114 -20.10 25.81 -8.26
CA ILE A 114 -19.49 27.02 -7.68
C ILE A 114 -20.20 28.28 -8.18
N ALA A 115 -20.60 28.33 -9.45
CA ALA A 115 -21.38 29.45 -9.99
C ALA A 115 -22.76 29.59 -9.32
N SER A 116 -23.35 28.49 -8.83
CA SER A 116 -24.62 28.51 -8.10
C SER A 116 -24.48 28.89 -6.61
N LEU A 117 -23.28 28.86 -6.04
CA LEU A 117 -23.03 29.20 -4.63
C LEU A 117 -23.29 30.70 -4.31
N PRO A 118 -22.82 31.68 -5.11
CA PRO A 118 -23.10 33.09 -4.89
C PRO A 118 -24.59 33.45 -4.93
N GLU A 119 -25.38 32.78 -5.78
CA GLU A 119 -26.84 32.97 -5.84
C GLU A 119 -27.52 32.48 -4.56
N ARG A 120 -26.97 31.44 -3.93
CA ARG A 120 -27.60 30.77 -2.79
C ARG A 120 -27.06 31.24 -1.43
N TYR A 121 -25.86 31.82 -1.41
CA TYR A 121 -25.18 32.34 -0.23
C TYR A 121 -24.49 33.69 -0.54
N PRO A 122 -25.24 34.79 -0.68
CA PRO A 122 -24.71 36.12 -1.00
C PRO A 122 -23.73 36.67 0.05
N GLU A 123 -23.72 36.10 1.26
CA GLU A 123 -22.81 36.44 2.35
C GLU A 123 -21.34 36.03 2.07
N LEU A 124 -21.13 35.05 1.18
CA LEU A 124 -19.80 34.55 0.78
C LEU A 124 -19.19 35.33 -0.41
N ALA A 125 -19.95 36.24 -1.04
CA ALA A 125 -19.54 37.00 -2.22
C ALA A 125 -18.54 38.15 -1.92
N ASN A 126 -18.05 38.27 -0.69
CA ASN A 126 -17.03 39.25 -0.35
C ASN A 126 -15.71 38.82 -1.03
N LEU A 127 -15.40 39.48 -2.15
CA LEU A 127 -14.48 39.10 -3.23
C LEU A 127 -13.04 38.69 -2.84
N GLN A 128 -12.64 38.86 -1.59
CA GLN A 128 -11.25 38.71 -1.14
C GLN A 128 -10.86 37.26 -0.76
N ILE A 129 -11.83 36.43 -0.34
CA ILE A 129 -11.56 35.02 0.04
C ILE A 129 -11.43 34.13 -1.22
N VAL A 130 -12.19 34.42 -2.27
CA VAL A 130 -12.19 33.61 -3.50
C VAL A 130 -10.89 33.79 -4.29
N GLU A 131 -10.39 35.02 -4.42
CA GLU A 131 -9.10 35.29 -5.08
C GLU A 131 -7.93 34.62 -4.35
N SER A 132 -7.91 34.65 -3.02
CA SER A 132 -6.85 34.01 -2.24
C SER A 132 -6.90 32.48 -2.35
N LEU A 133 -8.08 31.86 -2.38
CA LEU A 133 -8.23 30.41 -2.58
C LEU A 133 -7.78 29.97 -3.99
N ILE A 134 -8.18 30.72 -5.04
CA ILE A 134 -7.79 30.42 -6.42
C ILE A 134 -6.27 30.55 -6.60
N ASN A 135 -5.67 31.61 -6.05
CA ASN A 135 -4.22 31.81 -6.15
C ASN A 135 -3.42 30.74 -5.39
N ASN A 136 -3.89 30.31 -4.22
CA ASN A 136 -3.27 29.22 -3.48
C ASN A 136 -3.42 27.87 -4.21
N ALA A 137 -4.60 27.58 -4.76
CA ALA A 137 -4.83 26.36 -5.55
C ALA A 137 -3.94 26.30 -6.80
N LYS A 138 -3.78 27.43 -7.51
CA LYS A 138 -2.89 27.56 -8.67
C LYS A 138 -1.43 27.30 -8.28
N ASN A 139 -0.95 27.89 -7.20
CA ASN A 139 0.43 27.72 -6.74
C ASN A 139 0.71 26.28 -6.29
N GLN A 140 -0.26 25.63 -5.64
CA GLN A 140 -0.16 24.23 -5.24
C GLN A 140 -0.15 23.29 -6.46
N ALA A 141 -0.98 23.56 -7.47
CA ALA A 141 -1.00 22.76 -8.70
C ALA A 141 0.32 22.87 -9.48
N LEU A 142 0.90 24.07 -9.55
CA LEU A 142 2.21 24.30 -10.19
C LEU A 142 3.34 23.58 -9.45
N SER A 143 3.35 23.58 -8.12
CA SER A 143 4.39 22.90 -7.33
C SER A 143 4.32 21.37 -7.44
N MET A 144 3.11 20.81 -7.52
CA MET A 144 2.90 19.38 -7.80
C MET A 144 3.37 19.03 -9.21
N GLY A 145 3.04 19.87 -10.20
CA GLY A 145 3.50 19.71 -11.59
C GLY A 145 5.03 19.72 -11.71
N GLU A 146 5.70 20.68 -11.07
CA GLU A 146 7.17 20.72 -11.03
C GLU A 146 7.77 19.48 -10.38
N SER A 147 7.17 18.98 -9.29
CA SER A 147 7.66 17.82 -8.57
C SER A 147 7.54 16.53 -9.38
N ILE A 148 6.44 16.37 -10.13
CA ILE A 148 6.23 15.24 -11.05
C ILE A 148 7.22 15.31 -12.21
N VAL A 149 7.42 16.49 -12.81
CA VAL A 149 8.38 16.68 -13.91
C VAL A 149 9.82 16.43 -13.43
N LYS A 150 10.22 17.00 -12.28
CA LYS A 150 11.55 16.78 -11.69
C LYS A 150 11.77 15.30 -11.32
N GLY A 151 10.76 14.64 -10.74
CA GLY A 151 10.81 13.21 -10.43
C GLY A 151 10.94 12.33 -11.67
N SER A 152 10.20 12.63 -12.74
CA SER A 152 10.29 11.90 -14.02
C SER A 152 11.62 12.12 -14.73
N LEU A 153 12.18 13.33 -14.70
CA LEU A 153 13.48 13.62 -15.31
C LEU A 153 14.62 12.98 -14.51
N ALA A 154 14.53 12.95 -13.18
CA ALA A 154 15.49 12.27 -12.33
C ALA A 154 15.53 10.76 -12.57
N SER A 155 14.36 10.13 -12.78
CA SER A 155 14.29 8.68 -13.05
C SER A 155 14.73 8.27 -14.46
N LEU A 156 14.87 9.22 -15.39
CA LEU A 156 15.38 8.96 -16.75
C LEU A 156 16.90 9.15 -16.84
N VAL A 157 17.50 9.88 -15.89
CA VAL A 157 18.93 10.17 -15.80
C VAL A 157 19.66 9.27 -14.79
N SER A 158 18.95 8.62 -13.85
CA SER A 158 19.47 7.62 -12.91
C SER A 158 19.31 6.19 -13.41
#